data_AF-A0A930R3V0-F1
#
_entry.id   AF-A0A930R3V0-F1
#
_cell.length_a   1.000
_cell.length_b   1.000
_cell.length_c   1.000
_cell.angle_alpha   90.00
_cell.angle_beta   90.00
_cell.angle_gamma   90.00
#
_symmetry.space_group_name_H-M   'P 1'
#
loop_
_entity.id
_entity.type
_entity.pdbx_description
1 polymer ?
#
loop_
_entity_poly.entity_id
_entity_poly.type
_entity_poly.pdbx_seq_one_letter_code
_entity_poly.pdbx_strand_id
1 'polypeptide(L)'
;ITPRALKIVMDDVSKTYDGNAKNTTVSVKEITDTIGSAVIDDILSDDNVTALDLTNQYLAKMAAAPANYKSTYGRGNTDATFVENVNASNGTPRDVQYTNMREAFRTEFGSPSAGNYSVEKNVYGKGTINRRNIDPNNFRVVDDHNVTSHATKEYDGTTTYNVPTGWKLTPPSGPSTGVIAGDDVTFHLTSDGAQFTTVAHNPTPNAYDADKVMYNVAASGDREKIKNYTLGGRKLEDGKAKVYGEGKITRRVLSLALVNNTDINKVYDGQTGVVDTDTKHWKALTKTDAKGNVAYTTGSKELVNDGSSFHIEANYRNSANTANDKNVAYDSAPPREVIAKAIEYSISITGGDARNYAFGALTNPAESGLKLSATGKITPKDLSGAFEKVTKVYDGTTNVPAADVKFKTGADGVIAGDNITFTHSEAFQSK
;
A
#
# COMPACT_ATOMS: atom_id res chain seq x y z
N ILE A 1 74.29 -10.26 -26.17
CA ILE A 1 73.19 -10.83 -25.36
C ILE A 1 71.96 -9.98 -25.64
N THR A 2 70.86 -10.58 -26.07
CA THR A 2 69.60 -9.86 -26.29
C THR A 2 68.73 -9.95 -25.04
N PRO A 3 68.04 -8.88 -24.62
CA PRO A 3 67.12 -8.94 -23.49
C PRO A 3 66.06 -10.01 -23.68
N ARG A 4 65.75 -10.77 -22.63
CA ARG A 4 64.67 -11.77 -22.61
C ARG A 4 63.32 -11.06 -22.65
N ALA A 5 62.48 -11.39 -23.61
CA ALA A 5 61.15 -10.79 -23.72
C ALA A 5 60.20 -11.38 -22.67
N LEU A 6 59.72 -10.53 -21.77
CA LEU A 6 58.76 -10.86 -20.71
C LEU A 6 57.32 -10.56 -21.13
N LYS A 7 56.40 -11.34 -20.60
CA LYS A 7 54.96 -11.15 -20.66
C LYS A 7 54.44 -10.93 -19.25
N ILE A 8 53.84 -9.76 -19.02
CA ILE A 8 53.17 -9.44 -17.76
C ILE A 8 51.72 -9.92 -17.86
N VAL A 9 51.32 -10.83 -16.98
CA VAL A 9 49.95 -11.32 -16.89
C VAL A 9 49.26 -10.59 -15.74
N MET A 10 48.17 -9.90 -16.05
CA MET A 10 47.37 -9.18 -15.06
C MET A 10 46.27 -10.08 -14.50
N ASP A 11 45.86 -9.83 -13.26
CA ASP A 11 44.64 -10.45 -12.74
C ASP A 11 43.40 -9.92 -13.45
N ASP A 12 42.36 -10.74 -13.48
CA ASP A 12 41.04 -10.32 -13.94
C ASP A 12 40.43 -9.34 -12.94
N VAL A 13 39.99 -8.19 -13.44
CA VAL A 13 39.43 -7.10 -12.60
C VAL A 13 37.93 -6.95 -12.80
N SER A 14 37.24 -6.33 -11.85
CA SER A 14 35.78 -6.15 -11.93
C SER A 14 35.35 -4.84 -11.30
N LYS A 15 34.34 -4.20 -11.88
CA LYS A 15 33.66 -3.01 -11.33
C LYS A 15 32.17 -3.03 -11.65
N THR A 16 31.38 -2.22 -10.94
CA THR A 16 30.00 -1.91 -11.32
C THR A 16 30.00 -0.74 -12.29
N TYR A 17 29.07 -0.75 -13.25
CA TYR A 17 28.89 0.34 -14.21
C TYR A 17 28.61 1.66 -13.48
N ASP A 18 29.48 2.64 -13.75
CA ASP A 18 29.53 3.97 -13.15
C ASP A 18 29.76 5.06 -14.22
N GLY A 19 29.53 4.72 -15.49
CA GLY A 19 29.63 5.63 -16.62
C GLY A 19 31.07 5.96 -17.06
N ASN A 20 32.09 5.33 -16.48
CA ASN A 20 33.49 5.57 -16.85
C ASN A 20 34.29 4.27 -17.07
N ALA A 21 35.29 4.35 -17.95
CA ALA A 21 36.17 3.24 -18.30
C ALA A 21 37.33 3.06 -17.30
N LYS A 22 37.44 3.86 -16.24
CA LYS A 22 38.60 3.78 -15.33
C LYS A 22 38.54 2.48 -14.53
N ASN A 23 39.68 1.80 -14.48
CA ASN A 23 39.95 0.71 -13.56
C ASN A 23 40.79 1.22 -12.39
N THR A 24 40.41 0.89 -11.17
CA THR A 24 41.09 1.29 -9.93
C THR A 24 41.74 0.12 -9.21
N THR A 25 41.48 -1.12 -9.66
CA THR A 25 42.04 -2.33 -9.07
C THR A 25 43.13 -2.85 -10.00
N VAL A 26 44.37 -2.85 -9.54
CA VAL A 26 45.51 -3.30 -10.36
C VAL A 26 46.29 -4.34 -9.57
N SER A 27 46.55 -5.47 -10.23
CA SER A 27 47.33 -6.58 -9.69
C SER A 27 47.99 -7.32 -10.84
N VAL A 28 49.30 -7.54 -10.73
CA VAL A 28 50.05 -8.43 -11.61
C VAL A 28 49.91 -9.84 -11.04
N LYS A 29 49.34 -10.73 -11.83
CA LYS A 29 49.17 -12.14 -11.47
C LYS A 29 50.49 -12.90 -11.54
N GLU A 30 51.22 -12.69 -12.64
CA GLU A 30 52.43 -13.44 -12.97
C GLU A 30 53.29 -12.63 -13.94
N ILE A 31 54.61 -12.75 -13.81
CA ILE A 31 55.58 -12.30 -14.79
C ILE A 31 56.19 -13.56 -15.40
N THR A 32 56.00 -13.76 -16.70
CA THR A 32 56.52 -14.93 -17.42
C THR A 32 57.31 -14.47 -18.65
N ASP A 33 57.87 -15.39 -19.42
CA ASP A 33 58.51 -15.06 -20.68
C ASP A 33 57.67 -15.45 -21.89
N THR A 34 57.99 -14.86 -23.03
CA THR A 34 57.24 -15.07 -24.28
C THR A 34 57.47 -16.44 -24.90
N ILE A 35 58.54 -17.14 -24.50
CA ILE A 35 58.91 -18.46 -25.03
C ILE A 35 58.36 -19.62 -24.18
N GLY A 36 57.81 -19.33 -22.99
CA GLY A 36 57.26 -20.34 -22.07
C GLY A 36 58.34 -21.20 -21.41
N SER A 37 59.44 -20.59 -20.98
CA SER A 37 60.57 -21.29 -20.36
C SER A 37 60.22 -21.82 -18.97
N ALA A 38 60.47 -23.10 -18.71
CA ALA A 38 60.23 -23.72 -17.40
C ALA A 38 61.10 -23.18 -16.26
N VAL A 39 62.21 -22.50 -16.59
CA VAL A 39 63.14 -21.91 -15.62
C VAL A 39 62.92 -20.41 -15.39
N ILE A 40 61.85 -19.82 -15.95
CA ILE A 40 61.64 -18.37 -15.84
C ILE A 40 61.44 -17.93 -14.38
N ASP A 41 60.74 -18.72 -13.58
CA ASP A 41 60.50 -18.39 -12.17
C ASP A 41 61.80 -18.35 -11.36
N ASP A 42 62.71 -19.32 -11.59
CA ASP A 42 64.04 -19.35 -10.95
C ASP A 42 64.85 -18.11 -11.34
N ILE A 43 64.87 -17.77 -12.64
CA ILE A 43 65.60 -16.62 -13.17
C ILE A 43 65.06 -15.31 -12.58
N LEU A 44 63.75 -15.13 -12.53
CA LEU A 44 63.13 -13.94 -11.96
C LEU A 44 63.35 -13.85 -10.45
N SER A 45 63.34 -14.99 -9.74
CA SER A 45 63.66 -15.05 -8.31
C SER A 45 65.10 -14.65 -8.02
N ASP A 46 66.07 -15.18 -8.77
CA ASP A 46 67.49 -14.81 -8.65
C ASP A 46 67.72 -13.32 -8.90
N ASP A 47 66.99 -12.73 -9.84
CA ASP A 47 67.04 -11.31 -10.18
C ASP A 47 66.18 -10.41 -9.27
N ASN A 48 65.47 -10.98 -8.28
CA ASN A 48 64.51 -10.30 -7.40
C ASN A 48 63.41 -9.53 -8.15
N VAL A 49 62.94 -10.08 -9.27
CA VAL A 49 61.84 -9.52 -10.05
C VAL A 49 60.53 -10.18 -9.62
N THR A 50 59.68 -9.46 -8.90
CA THR A 50 58.41 -10.01 -8.38
C THR A 50 57.17 -9.31 -8.93
N ALA A 51 56.07 -10.05 -9.06
CA ALA A 51 54.78 -9.49 -9.45
C ALA A 51 54.23 -8.49 -8.42
N LEU A 52 54.50 -8.72 -7.13
CA LEU A 52 54.06 -7.85 -6.04
C LEU A 52 54.73 -6.48 -6.11
N ASP A 53 56.05 -6.44 -6.30
CA ASP A 53 56.81 -5.19 -6.38
C ASP A 53 56.40 -4.38 -7.61
N LEU A 54 56.24 -5.05 -8.76
CA LEU A 54 55.73 -4.39 -9.97
C LEU A 54 54.32 -3.83 -9.77
N THR A 55 53.44 -4.56 -9.07
CA THR A 55 52.09 -4.11 -8.73
C THR A 55 52.15 -2.83 -7.88
N ASN A 56 52.93 -2.85 -6.80
CA ASN A 56 53.09 -1.71 -5.89
C ASN A 56 53.68 -0.49 -6.61
N GLN A 57 54.71 -0.71 -7.44
CA GLN A 57 55.31 0.37 -8.23
C GLN A 57 54.31 0.97 -9.21
N TYR A 58 53.54 0.15 -9.92
CA TYR A 58 52.56 0.64 -10.88
C TYR A 58 51.46 1.45 -10.18
N LEU A 59 50.95 0.98 -9.05
CA LEU A 59 49.98 1.71 -8.22
C LEU A 59 50.54 3.06 -7.75
N ALA A 60 51.80 3.10 -7.28
CA ALA A 60 52.45 4.34 -6.88
C ALA A 60 52.59 5.34 -8.05
N LYS A 61 52.93 4.85 -9.26
CA LYS A 61 53.00 5.69 -10.46
C LYS A 61 51.63 6.17 -10.93
N MET A 62 50.59 5.34 -10.84
CA MET A 62 49.20 5.76 -11.10
C MET A 62 48.77 6.89 -10.18
N ALA A 63 49.16 6.85 -8.90
CA ALA A 63 48.86 7.91 -7.95
C ALA A 63 49.68 9.20 -8.24
N ALA A 64 50.98 9.06 -8.52
CA ALA A 64 51.88 10.20 -8.72
C ALA A 64 51.74 10.89 -10.10
N ALA A 65 51.41 10.12 -11.15
CA ALA A 65 51.34 10.60 -12.53
C ALA A 65 50.14 10.01 -13.30
N PRO A 66 48.90 10.29 -12.85
CA PRO A 66 47.66 9.69 -13.41
C PRO A 66 47.39 10.03 -14.88
N ALA A 67 48.01 11.09 -15.41
CA ALA A 67 47.93 11.43 -16.84
C ALA A 67 48.70 10.43 -17.71
N ASN A 68 49.75 9.80 -17.16
CA ASN A 68 50.67 8.93 -17.88
C ASN A 68 50.43 7.45 -17.56
N TYR A 69 50.00 7.13 -16.34
CA TYR A 69 49.72 5.76 -15.90
C TYR A 69 48.22 5.58 -15.72
N LYS A 70 47.60 4.93 -16.70
CA LYS A 70 46.16 4.70 -16.77
C LYS A 70 45.89 3.21 -16.74
N SER A 71 44.80 2.84 -16.09
CA SER A 71 44.19 1.52 -16.24
C SER A 71 42.76 1.72 -16.72
N THR A 72 42.43 1.23 -17.91
CA THR A 72 41.13 1.51 -18.55
C THR A 72 40.53 0.28 -19.20
N TYR A 73 39.22 0.10 -19.01
CA TYR A 73 38.40 -0.90 -19.67
C TYR A 73 38.15 -0.51 -21.13
N GLY A 74 38.20 -1.50 -22.02
CA GLY A 74 38.04 -1.29 -23.45
C GLY A 74 37.80 -2.57 -24.23
N ARG A 75 38.03 -2.46 -25.54
CA ARG A 75 37.98 -3.54 -26.52
C ARG A 75 39.22 -3.46 -27.40
N GLY A 76 39.84 -4.60 -27.66
CA GLY A 76 41.13 -4.70 -28.35
C GLY A 76 42.25 -4.93 -27.33
N ASN A 77 43.29 -5.65 -27.72
CA ASN A 77 44.38 -6.05 -26.81
C ASN A 77 45.76 -5.62 -27.36
N THR A 78 45.78 -4.61 -28.21
CA THR A 78 46.99 -4.02 -28.79
C THR A 78 46.84 -2.50 -28.88
N ASP A 79 47.97 -1.79 -28.89
CA ASP A 79 47.98 -0.32 -28.93
C ASP A 79 47.30 0.24 -30.19
N ALA A 80 47.30 -0.51 -31.29
CA ALA A 80 46.69 -0.11 -32.55
C ALA A 80 45.16 -0.32 -32.58
N THR A 81 44.61 -1.20 -31.74
CA THR A 81 43.20 -1.62 -31.82
C THR A 81 42.40 -1.32 -30.56
N PHE A 82 43.07 -0.99 -29.45
CA PHE A 82 42.41 -0.71 -28.19
C PHE A 82 41.55 0.57 -28.27
N VAL A 83 40.28 0.42 -27.93
CA VAL A 83 39.32 1.52 -27.79
C VAL A 83 38.65 1.43 -26.43
N GLU A 84 38.64 2.54 -25.69
CA GLU A 84 37.97 2.62 -24.40
C GLU A 84 36.47 2.29 -24.53
N ASN A 85 35.94 1.55 -23.54
CA ASN A 85 34.55 1.15 -23.54
C ASN A 85 34.00 1.14 -22.11
N VAL A 86 33.05 2.03 -21.86
CA VAL A 86 32.45 2.23 -20.54
C VAL A 86 31.31 1.25 -20.25
N ASN A 87 30.77 0.57 -21.26
CA ASN A 87 29.52 -0.18 -21.15
C ASN A 87 29.73 -1.53 -20.44
N ALA A 88 28.69 -2.01 -19.76
CA ALA A 88 28.66 -3.30 -19.08
C ALA A 88 29.09 -4.44 -20.01
N SER A 89 29.81 -5.43 -19.49
CA SER A 89 30.42 -6.52 -20.28
C SER A 89 29.41 -7.42 -20.99
N ASN A 90 28.18 -7.52 -20.46
CA ASN A 90 27.08 -8.26 -21.06
C ASN A 90 27.41 -9.72 -21.43
N GLY A 91 28.21 -10.39 -20.61
CA GLY A 91 28.64 -11.78 -20.81
C GLY A 91 29.95 -11.94 -21.59
N THR A 92 30.55 -10.87 -22.09
CA THR A 92 31.87 -10.89 -22.73
C THR A 92 32.83 -9.95 -22.00
N PRO A 93 33.85 -10.48 -21.27
CA PRO A 93 34.84 -9.67 -20.56
C PRO A 93 35.45 -8.58 -21.44
N ARG A 94 35.70 -7.41 -20.86
CA ARG A 94 36.43 -6.27 -21.41
C ARG A 94 37.92 -6.58 -21.42
N ASP A 95 38.62 -5.95 -22.35
CA ASP A 95 40.08 -5.83 -22.25
C ASP A 95 40.39 -4.69 -21.29
N VAL A 96 41.51 -4.77 -20.58
CA VAL A 96 41.96 -3.69 -19.68
C VAL A 96 43.38 -3.32 -20.06
N GLN A 97 43.56 -2.08 -20.51
CA GLN A 97 44.87 -1.54 -20.87
C GLN A 97 45.54 -0.96 -19.62
N TYR A 98 46.80 -1.27 -19.42
CA TYR A 98 47.67 -0.70 -18.37
C TYR A 98 48.82 0.03 -19.06
N THR A 99 48.77 1.36 -19.07
CA THR A 99 49.74 2.18 -19.83
C THR A 99 51.06 2.37 -19.10
N ASN A 100 52.16 2.43 -19.86
CA ASN A 100 53.51 2.66 -19.33
C ASN A 100 54.00 1.59 -18.33
N MET A 101 53.56 0.34 -18.48
CA MET A 101 54.02 -0.78 -17.65
C MET A 101 55.54 -1.01 -17.78
N ARG A 102 56.11 -0.84 -18.98
CA ARG A 102 57.58 -0.90 -19.20
C ARG A 102 58.33 0.07 -18.29
N GLU A 103 57.82 1.28 -18.12
CA GLU A 103 58.49 2.32 -17.33
C GLU A 103 58.32 2.09 -15.82
N ALA A 104 57.16 1.54 -15.40
CA ALA A 104 56.99 1.07 -14.03
C ALA A 104 57.98 -0.06 -13.72
N PHE A 105 58.10 -1.05 -14.60
CA PHE A 105 59.06 -2.15 -14.47
C PHE A 105 60.51 -1.66 -14.39
N ARG A 106 60.91 -0.74 -15.29
CA ARG A 106 62.26 -0.16 -15.30
C ARG A 106 62.56 0.65 -14.02
N THR A 107 61.55 1.32 -13.47
CA THR A 107 61.70 2.07 -12.22
C THR A 107 61.92 1.12 -11.05
N GLU A 108 61.13 0.06 -10.94
CA GLU A 108 61.19 -0.87 -9.82
C GLU A 108 62.51 -1.65 -9.79
N PHE A 109 62.86 -2.28 -10.91
CA PHE A 109 63.96 -3.25 -10.94
C PHE A 109 65.30 -2.67 -11.44
N GLY A 110 65.35 -1.37 -11.71
CA GLY A 110 66.58 -0.64 -12.02
C GLY A 110 67.33 -1.11 -13.29
N SER A 111 68.51 -0.54 -13.53
CA SER A 111 69.32 -0.80 -14.74
C SER A 111 69.96 -2.21 -14.85
N PRO A 112 70.43 -2.86 -13.77
CA PRO A 112 71.05 -4.20 -13.86
C PRO A 112 70.05 -5.29 -14.29
N SER A 113 68.84 -5.29 -13.73
CA SER A 113 67.82 -6.30 -14.03
C SER A 113 66.94 -5.88 -15.22
N ALA A 114 66.51 -4.61 -15.34
CA ALA A 114 65.69 -4.20 -16.50
C ALA A 114 66.44 -4.21 -17.83
N GLY A 115 67.78 -4.16 -17.84
CA GLY A 115 68.59 -4.36 -19.04
C GLY A 115 68.55 -5.81 -19.58
N ASN A 116 68.24 -6.77 -18.72
CA ASN A 116 68.15 -8.19 -19.07
C ASN A 116 66.79 -8.55 -19.69
N TYR A 117 65.78 -7.67 -19.58
CA TYR A 117 64.40 -7.95 -19.97
C TYR A 117 63.82 -6.92 -20.94
N SER A 118 62.94 -7.36 -21.83
CA SER A 118 62.08 -6.48 -22.63
C SER A 118 60.63 -6.69 -22.22
N VAL A 119 59.97 -5.63 -21.75
CA VAL A 119 58.56 -5.61 -21.31
C VAL A 119 57.76 -4.67 -22.17
N GLU A 120 56.59 -5.06 -22.69
CA GLU A 120 55.78 -4.19 -23.54
C GLU A 120 55.44 -2.83 -22.92
N LYS A 121 55.32 -1.79 -23.76
CA LYS A 121 55.02 -0.41 -23.28
C LYS A 121 53.72 -0.40 -22.47
N ASN A 122 52.68 -1.01 -23.03
CA ASN A 122 51.39 -1.21 -22.41
C ASN A 122 51.12 -2.71 -22.26
N VAL A 123 50.38 -3.07 -21.22
CA VAL A 123 49.97 -4.46 -20.96
C VAL A 123 48.46 -4.56 -21.00
N TYR A 124 47.94 -5.73 -21.37
CA TYR A 124 46.51 -5.98 -21.53
C TYR A 124 46.07 -7.15 -20.65
N GLY A 125 45.10 -6.88 -19.78
CA GLY A 125 44.40 -7.89 -18.97
C GLY A 125 42.95 -8.06 -19.41
N LYS A 126 42.19 -8.84 -18.63
CA LYS A 126 40.74 -8.95 -18.78
C LYS A 126 40.02 -8.31 -17.61
N GLY A 127 38.78 -7.90 -17.83
CA GLY A 127 37.96 -7.41 -16.74
C GLY A 127 36.47 -7.40 -17.03
N THR A 128 35.66 -7.25 -15.99
CA THR A 128 34.20 -7.26 -16.08
C THR A 128 33.61 -5.96 -15.56
N ILE A 129 32.84 -5.27 -16.41
CA ILE A 129 31.94 -4.20 -15.97
C ILE A 129 30.57 -4.83 -15.74
N ASN A 130 30.18 -4.98 -14.48
CA ASN A 130 28.86 -5.47 -14.09
C ASN A 130 27.79 -4.41 -14.36
N ARG A 131 26.60 -4.86 -14.73
CA ARG A 131 25.44 -3.96 -14.87
C ARG A 131 25.13 -3.29 -13.53
N ARG A 132 24.72 -2.03 -13.56
CA ARG A 132 24.26 -1.31 -12.37
C ARG A 132 22.83 -1.70 -12.04
N ASN A 133 22.60 -2.18 -10.82
CA ASN A 133 21.24 -2.52 -10.39
C ASN A 133 20.47 -1.28 -9.91
N ILE A 134 19.27 -1.11 -10.45
CA ILE A 134 18.27 -0.16 -10.01
C ILE A 134 17.35 -0.88 -9.03
N ASP A 135 17.20 -0.31 -7.84
CA ASP A 135 16.28 -0.81 -6.82
C ASP A 135 14.84 -0.49 -7.22
N PRO A 136 13.95 -1.49 -7.35
CA PRO A 136 12.56 -1.25 -7.69
C PRO A 136 11.75 -0.59 -6.56
N ASN A 137 12.21 -0.58 -5.30
CA ASN A 137 11.33 -0.35 -4.13
C ASN A 137 11.05 1.10 -3.76
N ASN A 138 11.72 2.06 -4.41
CA ASN A 138 11.68 3.47 -4.03
C ASN A 138 11.51 4.41 -5.24
N PHE A 139 10.76 3.97 -6.25
CA PHE A 139 10.38 4.82 -7.36
C PHE A 139 9.43 5.91 -6.89
N ARG A 140 9.66 7.14 -7.35
CA ARG A 140 8.83 8.29 -7.00
C ARG A 140 7.98 8.66 -8.20
N VAL A 141 6.72 9.00 -7.95
CA VAL A 141 5.92 9.69 -8.95
C VAL A 141 6.24 11.17 -8.86
N VAL A 142 6.46 11.78 -10.00
CA VAL A 142 6.76 13.19 -10.14
C VAL A 142 5.66 13.80 -10.99
N ASP A 143 5.08 14.89 -10.52
CA ASP A 143 4.04 15.59 -11.27
C ASP A 143 4.61 16.31 -12.51
N ASP A 144 3.74 16.95 -13.27
CA ASP A 144 4.07 17.70 -14.47
C ASP A 144 4.92 18.97 -14.19
N HIS A 145 5.07 19.35 -12.92
CA HIS A 145 5.90 20.46 -12.45
C HIS A 145 7.22 20.00 -11.81
N ASN A 146 7.58 18.73 -11.97
CA ASN A 146 8.76 18.10 -11.38
C ASN A 146 8.76 18.03 -9.84
N VAL A 147 7.61 18.10 -9.19
CA VAL A 147 7.48 17.93 -7.74
C VAL A 147 7.23 16.46 -7.42
N THR A 148 7.96 15.93 -6.43
CA THR A 148 7.70 14.58 -5.92
C THR A 148 6.31 14.53 -5.30
N SER A 149 5.48 13.62 -5.80
CA SER A 149 4.12 13.41 -5.33
C SER A 149 3.92 11.98 -4.83
N HIS A 150 2.91 11.81 -3.99
CA HIS A 150 2.52 10.51 -3.46
C HIS A 150 1.21 10.09 -4.12
N ALA A 151 1.17 8.85 -4.59
CA ALA A 151 -0.05 8.30 -5.17
C ALA A 151 -1.10 8.17 -4.08
N THR A 152 -2.20 8.93 -4.19
CA THR A 152 -3.30 8.84 -3.24
C THR A 152 -4.62 8.70 -3.96
N LYS A 153 -5.56 7.97 -3.36
CA LYS A 153 -6.96 7.96 -3.78
C LYS A 153 -7.88 7.72 -2.59
N GLU A 154 -9.13 8.14 -2.74
CA GLU A 154 -10.20 7.71 -1.84
C GLU A 154 -10.58 6.25 -2.14
N TYR A 155 -10.99 5.51 -1.11
CA TYR A 155 -11.49 4.16 -1.25
C TYR A 155 -12.65 4.08 -2.25
N ASP A 156 -12.45 3.26 -3.28
CA ASP A 156 -13.39 3.04 -4.38
C ASP A 156 -13.67 1.53 -4.60
N GLY A 157 -13.16 0.66 -3.71
CA GLY A 157 -13.29 -0.79 -3.81
C GLY A 157 -12.31 -1.47 -4.77
N THR A 158 -11.38 -0.74 -5.40
CA THR A 158 -10.45 -1.28 -6.40
C THR A 158 -8.99 -1.10 -6.01
N THR A 159 -8.10 -1.92 -6.56
CA THR A 159 -6.65 -1.74 -6.40
C THR A 159 -6.08 -0.69 -7.36
N THR A 160 -6.79 -0.35 -8.43
CA THR A 160 -6.25 0.43 -9.56
C THR A 160 -5.84 1.84 -9.15
N TYR A 161 -4.68 2.28 -9.64
CA TYR A 161 -4.24 3.68 -9.59
C TYR A 161 -4.12 4.24 -11.01
N ASN A 162 -4.91 5.27 -11.30
CA ASN A 162 -4.84 5.99 -12.57
C ASN A 162 -3.80 7.10 -12.44
N VAL A 163 -2.62 6.86 -12.99
CA VAL A 163 -1.54 7.87 -13.01
C VAL A 163 -1.99 9.06 -13.86
N PRO A 164 -2.01 10.30 -13.33
CA PRO A 164 -2.42 11.47 -14.10
C PRO A 164 -1.55 11.69 -15.34
N THR A 165 -2.18 12.19 -16.41
CA THR A 165 -1.47 12.54 -17.65
C THR A 165 -0.35 13.55 -17.38
N GLY A 166 0.83 13.31 -17.96
CA GLY A 166 1.99 14.19 -17.81
C GLY A 166 2.90 13.87 -16.61
N TRP A 167 2.45 13.02 -15.69
CA TRP A 167 3.25 12.58 -14.55
C TRP A 167 4.29 11.54 -14.97
N LYS A 168 5.43 11.52 -14.29
CA LYS A 168 6.60 10.69 -14.61
C LYS A 168 6.97 9.80 -13.44
N LEU A 169 7.66 8.70 -13.73
CA LEU A 169 8.25 7.83 -12.72
C LEU A 169 9.77 8.04 -12.71
N THR A 170 10.27 8.47 -11.56
CA THR A 170 11.69 8.71 -11.34
C THR A 170 12.27 7.57 -10.49
N PRO A 171 13.37 6.94 -10.92
CA PRO A 171 14.04 5.91 -10.12
C PRO A 171 14.57 6.48 -8.80
N PRO A 172 14.94 5.62 -7.83
CA PRO A 172 15.52 6.08 -6.57
C PRO A 172 16.77 6.94 -6.80
N SER A 173 16.92 8.00 -6.01
CA SER A 173 18.11 8.86 -6.01
C SER A 173 19.19 8.30 -5.07
N GLY A 174 20.45 8.27 -5.52
CA GLY A 174 21.61 7.92 -4.68
C GLY A 174 22.87 7.59 -5.49
N PRO A 175 24.08 7.70 -4.90
CA PRO A 175 25.33 7.45 -5.60
C PRO A 175 25.51 5.99 -6.05
N SER A 176 24.76 5.06 -5.45
CA SER A 176 24.81 3.61 -5.72
C SER A 176 23.50 3.02 -6.25
N THR A 177 22.45 3.83 -6.42
CA THR A 177 21.13 3.41 -6.90
C THR A 177 20.65 4.29 -8.07
N GLY A 178 19.80 3.77 -8.95
CA GLY A 178 19.20 4.55 -10.03
C GLY A 178 20.03 4.68 -11.31
N VAL A 179 19.58 5.58 -12.19
CA VAL A 179 20.17 5.86 -13.52
C VAL A 179 21.26 6.92 -13.39
N ILE A 180 22.40 6.75 -14.08
CA ILE A 180 23.45 7.76 -14.14
C ILE A 180 22.95 8.98 -14.91
N ALA A 181 23.19 10.17 -14.36
CA ALA A 181 22.86 11.42 -15.03
C ALA A 181 23.51 11.48 -16.43
N GLY A 182 22.70 11.75 -17.45
CA GLY A 182 23.15 11.82 -18.84
C GLY A 182 23.06 10.52 -19.65
N ASP A 183 22.71 9.38 -19.04
CA ASP A 183 22.54 8.11 -19.76
C ASP A 183 21.21 8.00 -20.53
N ASP A 184 20.34 9.01 -20.46
CA ASP A 184 19.02 9.06 -21.12
C ASP A 184 18.25 7.73 -20.99
N VAL A 185 18.10 7.25 -19.74
CA VAL A 185 17.24 6.10 -19.41
C VAL A 185 16.06 6.60 -18.60
N THR A 186 14.87 6.44 -19.15
CA THR A 186 13.59 6.88 -18.56
C THR A 186 12.65 5.70 -18.38
N PHE A 187 11.69 5.83 -17.48
CA PHE A 187 10.68 4.80 -17.22
C PHE A 187 9.28 5.37 -17.51
N HIS A 188 8.53 4.67 -18.34
CA HIS A 188 7.14 5.02 -18.66
C HIS A 188 6.19 3.92 -18.22
N LEU A 189 4.96 4.31 -17.85
CA LEU A 189 3.91 3.36 -17.52
C LEU A 189 3.47 2.60 -18.77
N THR A 190 3.25 1.30 -18.63
CA THR A 190 2.71 0.44 -19.69
C THR A 190 1.19 0.42 -19.66
N SER A 191 0.57 -0.22 -20.67
CA SER A 191 -0.88 -0.50 -20.70
C SER A 191 -1.40 -1.26 -19.47
N ASP A 192 -0.52 -1.97 -18.77
CA ASP A 192 -0.88 -2.78 -17.61
C ASP A 192 -1.10 -1.91 -16.34
N GLY A 193 -0.83 -0.60 -16.44
CA GLY A 193 -1.20 0.39 -15.45
C GLY A 193 -0.48 0.25 -14.12
N ALA A 194 -1.11 0.77 -13.06
CA ALA A 194 -0.61 0.76 -11.69
C ALA A 194 -1.70 0.31 -10.71
N GLN A 195 -1.28 -0.24 -9.57
CA GLN A 195 -2.18 -0.68 -8.51
C GLN A 195 -1.58 -0.47 -7.12
N PHE A 196 -2.43 -0.08 -6.16
CA PHE A 196 -2.10 -0.05 -4.75
C PHE A 196 -1.79 -1.44 -4.23
N THR A 197 -0.79 -1.52 -3.36
CA THR A 197 -0.33 -2.73 -2.70
C THR A 197 -0.05 -2.47 -1.23
N THR A 198 0.02 -3.55 -0.46
CA THR A 198 0.60 -3.52 0.88
C THR A 198 2.11 -3.25 0.82
N VAL A 199 2.74 -3.04 1.97
CA VAL A 199 4.21 -2.96 2.09
C VAL A 199 4.93 -4.21 1.55
N ALA A 200 4.27 -5.38 1.60
CA ALA A 200 4.76 -6.64 1.06
C ALA A 200 4.46 -6.83 -0.44
N HIS A 201 4.01 -5.78 -1.14
CA HIS A 201 3.69 -5.75 -2.56
C HIS A 201 2.51 -6.63 -3.01
N ASN A 202 1.64 -7.01 -2.07
CA ASN A 202 0.38 -7.69 -2.41
C ASN A 202 -0.68 -6.65 -2.81
N PRO A 203 -1.36 -6.78 -3.96
CA PRO A 203 -2.42 -5.86 -4.35
C PRO A 203 -3.51 -5.75 -3.29
N THR A 204 -3.94 -4.53 -2.99
CA THR A 204 -5.00 -4.29 -2.00
C THR A 204 -5.83 -3.07 -2.36
N PRO A 205 -7.16 -3.12 -2.18
CA PRO A 205 -8.01 -1.94 -2.28
C PRO A 205 -8.16 -1.23 -0.93
N ASN A 206 -7.69 -1.78 0.19
CA ASN A 206 -8.11 -1.32 1.51
C ASN A 206 -7.34 -0.08 1.99
N ALA A 207 -8.04 0.84 2.67
CA ALA A 207 -7.47 2.10 3.16
C ALA A 207 -6.44 1.90 4.29
N TYR A 208 -6.56 0.81 5.05
CA TYR A 208 -5.76 0.57 6.24
C TYR A 208 -4.46 -0.22 5.96
N ASP A 209 -4.32 -0.89 4.81
CA ASP A 209 -3.13 -1.69 4.46
C ASP A 209 -2.39 -1.19 3.22
N ALA A 210 -3.03 -0.38 2.36
CA ALA A 210 -2.40 0.26 1.22
C ALA A 210 -1.32 1.25 1.71
N ASP A 211 -0.08 0.96 1.28
CA ASP A 211 1.13 1.71 1.67
C ASP A 211 2.08 1.93 0.47
N LYS A 212 1.92 1.13 -0.58
CA LYS A 212 2.71 1.20 -1.81
C LYS A 212 1.83 1.23 -3.04
N VAL A 213 2.40 1.63 -4.17
CA VAL A 213 1.84 1.42 -5.50
C VAL A 213 2.85 0.65 -6.34
N MET A 214 2.38 -0.41 -6.98
CA MET A 214 3.11 -1.12 -8.03
C MET A 214 2.79 -0.48 -9.39
N TYR A 215 3.83 -0.08 -10.12
CA TYR A 215 3.74 0.43 -11.47
C TYR A 215 4.33 -0.58 -12.45
N ASN A 216 3.57 -0.94 -13.49
CA ASN A 216 4.09 -1.71 -14.60
C ASN A 216 4.77 -0.76 -15.58
N VAL A 217 6.10 -0.80 -15.65
CA VAL A 217 6.91 0.15 -16.42
C VAL A 217 7.70 -0.54 -17.53
N ALA A 218 8.12 0.23 -18.52
CA ALA A 218 9.17 -0.16 -19.46
C ALA A 218 10.21 0.97 -19.56
N ALA A 219 11.45 0.58 -19.81
CA ALA A 219 12.52 1.54 -20.03
C ALA A 219 12.50 2.08 -21.46
N SER A 220 12.88 3.35 -21.62
CA SER A 220 13.00 4.05 -22.90
C SER A 220 14.23 4.97 -22.91
N GLY A 221 14.68 5.34 -24.11
CA GLY A 221 15.83 6.22 -24.34
C GLY A 221 16.98 5.50 -25.05
N ASP A 222 18.22 5.76 -24.66
CA ASP A 222 19.40 5.18 -25.33
C ASP A 222 19.51 3.66 -25.10
N ARG A 223 19.41 2.90 -26.20
CA ARG A 223 19.41 1.44 -26.19
C ARG A 223 20.72 0.81 -25.70
N GLU A 224 21.87 1.43 -25.98
CA GLU A 224 23.16 0.94 -25.49
C GLU A 224 23.33 1.25 -24.01
N LYS A 225 22.83 2.40 -23.55
CA LYS A 225 22.83 2.76 -22.13
C LYS A 225 21.90 1.86 -21.31
N ILE A 226 20.72 1.53 -21.82
CA ILE A 226 19.79 0.60 -21.15
C ILE A 226 20.46 -0.73 -20.79
N LYS A 227 21.29 -1.28 -21.68
CA LYS A 227 22.00 -2.56 -21.45
C LYS A 227 22.98 -2.52 -20.29
N ASN A 228 23.34 -1.33 -19.80
CA ASN A 228 24.22 -1.17 -18.65
C ASN A 228 23.51 -1.35 -17.30
N TYR A 229 22.19 -1.53 -17.30
CA TYR A 229 21.37 -1.56 -16.09
C TYR A 229 20.61 -2.88 -15.91
N THR A 230 20.36 -3.22 -14.65
CA THR A 230 19.30 -4.14 -14.25
C THR A 230 18.26 -3.43 -13.40
N LEU A 231 17.04 -3.93 -13.35
CA LEU A 231 15.98 -3.47 -12.44
C LEU A 231 15.52 -4.65 -11.60
N GLY A 232 15.83 -4.61 -10.29
CA GLY A 232 15.59 -5.76 -9.40
C GLY A 232 16.26 -7.05 -9.90
N GLY A 233 17.46 -6.93 -10.48
CA GLY A 233 18.22 -8.05 -11.06
C GLY A 233 17.80 -8.48 -12.47
N ARG A 234 16.69 -7.98 -13.02
CA ARG A 234 16.27 -8.25 -14.41
C ARG A 234 17.01 -7.32 -15.36
N LYS A 235 17.47 -7.80 -16.51
CA LYS A 235 18.13 -6.93 -17.50
C LYS A 235 17.12 -5.93 -18.03
N LEU A 236 17.50 -4.65 -18.09
CA LEU A 236 16.56 -3.60 -18.40
C LEU A 236 16.12 -3.64 -19.88
N GLU A 237 16.97 -4.18 -20.75
CA GLU A 237 16.65 -4.43 -22.16
C GLU A 237 15.62 -5.54 -22.40
N ASP A 238 15.30 -6.36 -21.39
CA ASP A 238 14.29 -7.43 -21.49
C ASP A 238 12.84 -6.87 -21.48
N GLY A 239 12.66 -5.56 -21.30
CA GLY A 239 11.40 -4.86 -21.48
C GLY A 239 10.66 -4.57 -20.17
N LYS A 240 9.41 -5.03 -20.05
CA LYS A 240 8.50 -4.66 -18.96
C LYS A 240 9.04 -5.10 -17.59
N ALA A 241 8.88 -4.23 -16.59
CA ALA A 241 9.26 -4.46 -15.21
C ALA A 241 8.23 -3.89 -14.24
N LYS A 242 8.36 -4.24 -12.96
CA LYS A 242 7.54 -3.70 -11.88
C LYS A 242 8.41 -2.85 -10.97
N VAL A 243 7.93 -1.66 -10.65
CA VAL A 243 8.55 -0.76 -9.68
C VAL A 243 7.53 -0.34 -8.65
N TYR A 244 8.00 0.06 -7.49
CA TYR A 244 7.18 0.37 -6.35
C TYR A 244 7.51 1.75 -5.82
N GLY A 245 6.46 2.52 -5.57
CA GLY A 245 6.53 3.82 -4.91
C GLY A 245 5.59 3.87 -3.71
N GLU A 246 5.73 4.93 -2.92
CA GLU A 246 4.79 5.23 -1.83
C GLU A 246 3.37 5.46 -2.37
N GLY A 247 2.37 4.97 -1.65
CA GLY A 247 0.98 5.31 -1.94
C GLY A 247 0.01 5.04 -0.81
N LYS A 248 -1.06 5.83 -0.75
CA LYS A 248 -2.08 5.72 0.30
C LYS A 248 -3.49 5.71 -0.26
N ILE A 249 -4.31 4.76 0.21
CA ILE A 249 -5.77 4.83 0.05
C ILE A 249 -6.35 5.46 1.32
N THR A 250 -7.16 6.52 1.17
CA THR A 250 -7.91 7.12 2.28
C THR A 250 -9.28 6.47 2.41
N ARG A 251 -9.84 6.47 3.63
CA ARG A 251 -11.21 6.00 3.87
C ARG A 251 -12.20 6.82 3.03
N ARG A 252 -13.26 6.17 2.55
CA ARG A 252 -14.38 6.86 1.91
C ARG A 252 -15.29 7.47 2.97
N VAL A 253 -15.49 8.78 2.92
CA VAL A 253 -16.33 9.48 3.90
C VAL A 253 -17.80 9.43 3.46
N LEU A 254 -18.64 8.87 4.32
CA LEU A 254 -20.08 8.80 4.17
C LEU A 254 -20.75 9.73 5.18
N SER A 255 -21.70 10.53 4.71
CA SER A 255 -22.55 11.35 5.56
C SER A 255 -23.99 10.87 5.45
N LEU A 256 -24.61 10.55 6.59
CA LEU A 256 -25.99 10.07 6.71
C LEU A 256 -26.81 10.99 7.63
N ALA A 257 -28.09 11.11 7.34
CA ALA A 257 -29.05 11.81 8.19
C ALA A 257 -30.40 11.07 8.22
N LEU A 258 -31.26 11.46 9.16
CA LEU A 258 -32.65 11.01 9.20
C LEU A 258 -33.51 11.90 8.31
N VAL A 259 -34.42 11.31 7.54
CA VAL A 259 -35.43 12.02 6.75
C VAL A 259 -36.47 12.66 7.67
N ASN A 260 -36.93 11.88 8.65
CA ASN A 260 -37.82 12.32 9.72
C ASN A 260 -37.13 12.05 11.06
N ASN A 261 -37.00 13.10 11.88
CA ASN A 261 -36.40 13.02 13.22
C ASN A 261 -37.40 13.33 14.35
N THR A 262 -38.68 13.53 14.02
CA THR A 262 -39.77 13.69 14.99
C THR A 262 -40.96 12.84 14.58
N ASP A 263 -41.94 12.72 15.47
CA ASP A 263 -43.23 12.07 15.22
C ASP A 263 -43.14 10.59 14.79
N ILE A 264 -42.05 9.93 15.19
CA ILE A 264 -41.87 8.49 15.03
C ILE A 264 -42.69 7.82 16.14
N ASN A 265 -44.01 7.76 15.98
CA ASN A 265 -44.93 7.31 17.02
C ASN A 265 -45.26 5.82 16.86
N LYS A 266 -45.55 5.13 17.97
CA LYS A 266 -46.09 3.76 17.98
C LYS A 266 -47.14 3.58 19.06
N VAL A 267 -47.96 2.54 18.96
CA VAL A 267 -48.76 2.04 20.08
C VAL A 267 -47.89 1.11 20.91
N TYR A 268 -48.10 1.10 22.23
CA TYR A 268 -47.40 0.21 23.15
C TYR A 268 -47.59 -1.26 22.74
N ASP A 269 -46.47 -1.93 22.48
CA ASP A 269 -46.37 -3.31 22.00
C ASP A 269 -45.40 -4.16 22.86
N GLY A 270 -44.94 -3.61 23.99
CA GLY A 270 -43.98 -4.27 24.87
C GLY A 270 -42.54 -4.28 24.37
N GLN A 271 -42.21 -3.61 23.26
CA GLN A 271 -40.88 -3.57 22.64
C GLN A 271 -40.28 -2.16 22.61
N THR A 272 -38.94 -2.07 22.69
CA THR A 272 -38.20 -0.80 22.64
C THR A 272 -37.99 -0.26 21.22
N GLY A 273 -38.08 -1.12 20.21
CA GLY A 273 -37.81 -0.77 18.82
C GLY A 273 -38.91 0.09 18.20
N VAL A 274 -38.53 0.91 17.23
CA VAL A 274 -39.49 1.57 16.34
C VAL A 274 -40.22 0.54 15.46
N VAL A 275 -41.47 0.83 15.11
CA VAL A 275 -42.33 -0.05 14.33
C VAL A 275 -42.67 0.63 13.01
N ASP A 276 -42.40 -0.07 11.90
CA ASP A 276 -42.68 0.45 10.56
C ASP A 276 -44.18 0.68 10.36
N THR A 277 -44.50 1.65 9.50
CA THR A 277 -45.86 1.96 9.07
C THR A 277 -45.96 1.75 7.56
N ASP A 278 -47.20 1.78 7.03
CA ASP A 278 -47.44 1.70 5.59
C ASP A 278 -46.73 2.79 4.79
N THR A 279 -46.37 3.92 5.41
CA THR A 279 -45.74 5.06 4.76
C THR A 279 -44.28 5.26 5.13
N LYS A 280 -43.80 4.61 6.21
CA LYS A 280 -42.43 4.77 6.71
C LYS A 280 -41.84 3.48 7.25
N HIS A 281 -40.69 3.10 6.69
CA HIS A 281 -39.86 2.02 7.19
C HIS A 281 -38.66 2.64 7.93
N TRP A 282 -38.78 2.75 9.25
CA TRP A 282 -37.91 3.61 10.06
C TRP A 282 -36.46 3.14 10.07
N LYS A 283 -36.21 1.84 9.94
CA LYS A 283 -34.86 1.25 9.97
C LYS A 283 -34.28 1.00 8.58
N ALA A 284 -34.90 1.55 7.53
CA ALA A 284 -34.46 1.33 6.16
C ALA A 284 -33.72 2.55 5.59
N LEU A 285 -32.78 2.27 4.67
CA LEU A 285 -32.10 3.28 3.87
C LEU A 285 -32.98 3.69 2.69
N THR A 286 -33.19 4.99 2.50
CA THR A 286 -33.98 5.58 1.41
C THR A 286 -33.55 5.16 0.01
N LYS A 287 -32.25 4.88 -0.17
CA LYS A 287 -31.67 4.47 -1.45
C LYS A 287 -32.19 3.12 -1.94
N THR A 288 -32.42 2.18 -1.02
CA THR A 288 -32.91 0.83 -1.33
C THR A 288 -34.41 0.69 -1.07
N ASP A 289 -34.99 1.62 -0.34
CA ASP A 289 -36.39 1.63 0.03
C ASP A 289 -36.91 3.07 0.10
N ALA A 290 -37.81 3.45 -0.82
CA ALA A 290 -38.33 4.82 -0.88
C ALA A 290 -39.08 5.26 0.40
N LYS A 291 -39.54 4.31 1.24
CA LYS A 291 -40.16 4.59 2.54
C LYS A 291 -39.15 4.63 3.69
N GLY A 292 -37.86 4.44 3.40
CA GLY A 292 -36.78 4.48 4.37
C GLY A 292 -36.67 5.81 5.11
N ASN A 293 -36.02 5.79 6.27
CA ASN A 293 -35.82 6.97 7.11
C ASN A 293 -34.35 7.39 7.25
N VAL A 294 -33.39 6.53 6.90
CA VAL A 294 -31.98 6.92 6.85
C VAL A 294 -31.64 7.29 5.41
N ALA A 295 -30.92 8.39 5.20
CA ALA A 295 -30.54 8.86 3.87
C ALA A 295 -29.10 9.35 3.84
N TYR A 296 -28.44 9.21 2.69
CA TYR A 296 -27.23 9.96 2.42
C TYR A 296 -27.55 11.45 2.38
N THR A 297 -26.74 12.28 3.04
CA THR A 297 -26.91 13.74 2.98
C THR A 297 -26.57 14.27 1.58
N THR A 298 -27.06 15.45 1.22
CA THR A 298 -26.67 16.13 -0.01
C THR A 298 -25.14 16.23 -0.12
N GLY A 299 -24.58 15.82 -1.26
CA GLY A 299 -23.14 15.83 -1.52
C GLY A 299 -22.35 14.66 -0.89
N SER A 300 -23.01 13.81 -0.10
CA SER A 300 -22.40 12.60 0.46
C SER A 300 -22.03 11.60 -0.63
N LYS A 301 -21.01 10.79 -0.36
CA LYS A 301 -20.68 9.62 -1.15
C LYS A 301 -21.54 8.43 -0.71
N GLU A 302 -21.76 7.50 -1.63
CA GLU A 302 -22.46 6.24 -1.34
C GLU A 302 -21.48 5.11 -1.04
N LEU A 303 -21.93 4.03 -0.40
CA LEU A 303 -21.15 2.79 -0.28
C LEU A 303 -20.70 2.31 -1.66
N VAL A 304 -19.52 1.70 -1.75
CA VAL A 304 -19.13 1.02 -2.99
C VAL A 304 -19.74 -0.38 -3.02
N ASN A 305 -19.83 -0.98 -4.21
CA ASN A 305 -20.40 -2.31 -4.38
C ASN A 305 -19.38 -3.41 -4.01
N ASP A 306 -18.94 -3.42 -2.76
CA ASP A 306 -17.96 -4.35 -2.18
C ASP A 306 -18.62 -5.40 -1.24
N GLY A 307 -19.95 -5.46 -1.22
CA GLY A 307 -20.73 -6.27 -0.29
C GLY A 307 -21.07 -5.57 1.04
N SER A 308 -20.63 -4.32 1.23
CA SER A 308 -21.01 -3.50 2.39
C SER A 308 -22.49 -3.11 2.35
N SER A 309 -23.12 -3.10 3.52
CA SER A 309 -24.47 -2.61 3.74
C SER A 309 -24.59 -1.92 5.09
N PHE A 310 -25.62 -1.10 5.30
CA PHE A 310 -25.89 -0.53 6.62
C PHE A 310 -26.77 -1.46 7.44
N HIS A 311 -26.33 -1.77 8.65
CA HIS A 311 -27.19 -2.27 9.71
C HIS A 311 -27.71 -1.09 10.53
N ILE A 312 -29.03 -0.98 10.65
CA ILE A 312 -29.70 0.18 11.27
C ILE A 312 -30.62 -0.33 12.37
N GLU A 313 -30.31 0.06 13.61
CA GLU A 313 -31.17 -0.17 14.77
C GLU A 313 -31.71 1.16 15.29
N ALA A 314 -32.96 1.18 15.71
CA ALA A 314 -33.58 2.37 16.29
C ALA A 314 -34.47 1.99 17.47
N ASN A 315 -34.20 2.59 18.63
CA ASN A 315 -34.88 2.26 19.89
C ASN A 315 -35.28 3.52 20.65
N TYR A 316 -36.48 3.50 21.24
CA TYR A 316 -36.88 4.49 22.25
C TYR A 316 -36.01 4.38 23.49
N ARG A 317 -35.73 5.53 24.10
CA ARG A 317 -34.82 5.67 25.23
C ARG A 317 -35.56 6.12 26.49
N ASN A 318 -35.01 5.78 27.65
CA ASN A 318 -35.50 6.32 28.92
C ASN A 318 -35.26 7.85 28.99
N SER A 319 -35.86 8.53 29.98
CA SER A 319 -35.74 9.99 30.14
C SER A 319 -34.30 10.48 30.35
N ALA A 320 -33.43 9.64 30.91
CA ALA A 320 -31.99 9.92 31.06
C ALA A 320 -31.16 9.66 29.79
N ASN A 321 -31.78 9.11 28.74
CA ASN A 321 -31.14 8.68 27.49
C ASN A 321 -30.00 7.64 27.66
N THR A 322 -30.02 6.86 28.73
CA THR A 322 -28.96 5.90 29.07
C THR A 322 -29.28 4.46 28.67
N ALA A 323 -30.56 4.13 28.50
CA ALA A 323 -30.99 2.77 28.17
C ALA A 323 -32.20 2.77 27.22
N ASN A 324 -32.35 1.68 26.47
CA ASN A 324 -33.56 1.43 25.69
C ASN A 324 -34.74 1.22 26.63
N ASP A 325 -35.91 1.77 26.28
CA ASP A 325 -37.08 1.79 27.17
C ASP A 325 -38.37 1.64 26.37
N LYS A 326 -39.18 0.65 26.77
CA LYS A 326 -40.46 0.31 26.14
C LYS A 326 -41.65 1.10 26.73
N ASN A 327 -41.45 1.77 27.86
CA ASN A 327 -42.53 2.36 28.64
C ASN A 327 -43.03 3.68 28.03
N VAL A 328 -44.35 3.87 28.12
CA VAL A 328 -45.01 5.15 27.83
C VAL A 328 -44.46 6.22 28.77
N ALA A 329 -44.10 7.38 28.20
CA ALA A 329 -43.66 8.54 28.97
C ALA A 329 -44.82 9.51 29.16
N TYR A 330 -44.98 10.00 30.39
CA TYR A 330 -45.96 10.99 30.77
C TYR A 330 -45.28 12.25 31.29
N ASP A 331 -45.93 13.39 31.13
CA ASP A 331 -45.56 14.58 31.88
C ASP A 331 -45.89 14.46 33.38
N SER A 332 -45.44 15.45 34.16
CA SER A 332 -45.64 15.49 35.60
C SER A 332 -46.95 16.14 36.03
N ALA A 333 -47.67 16.79 35.11
CA ALA A 333 -48.89 17.55 35.41
C ALA A 333 -50.11 16.61 35.46
N PRO A 334 -51.05 16.77 36.42
CA PRO A 334 -52.32 16.07 36.39
C PRO A 334 -53.40 16.88 35.62
N PRO A 335 -54.19 16.27 34.71
CA PRO A 335 -54.07 14.91 34.20
C PRO A 335 -52.80 14.72 33.35
N ARG A 336 -52.17 13.55 33.47
CA ARG A 336 -50.90 13.25 32.80
C ARG A 336 -51.08 13.08 31.30
N GLU A 337 -50.29 13.81 30.52
CA GLU A 337 -50.28 13.72 29.06
C GLU A 337 -49.10 12.91 28.54
N VAL A 338 -49.31 12.21 27.42
CA VAL A 338 -48.26 11.40 26.78
C VAL A 338 -47.26 12.32 26.08
N ILE A 339 -45.98 12.19 26.45
CA ILE A 339 -44.87 12.98 25.90
C ILE A 339 -43.97 12.15 24.99
N ALA A 340 -43.25 12.86 24.12
CA ALA A 340 -42.26 12.25 23.24
C ALA A 340 -41.03 11.81 24.03
N LYS A 341 -40.45 10.69 23.61
CA LYS A 341 -39.18 10.13 24.09
C LYS A 341 -38.10 10.38 23.05
N ALA A 342 -36.86 10.40 23.49
CA ALA A 342 -35.72 10.30 22.58
C ALA A 342 -35.68 8.90 21.93
N ILE A 343 -35.24 8.86 20.69
CA ILE A 343 -34.96 7.64 19.91
C ILE A 343 -33.50 7.73 19.46
N GLU A 344 -32.72 6.69 19.76
CA GLU A 344 -31.34 6.56 19.29
C GLU A 344 -31.32 5.62 18.09
N TYR A 345 -30.78 6.11 16.98
CA TYR A 345 -30.43 5.31 15.82
C TYR A 345 -28.96 4.93 15.93
N SER A 346 -28.67 3.63 15.92
CA SER A 346 -27.32 3.06 15.83
C SER A 346 -27.11 2.47 14.45
N ILE A 347 -26.20 3.05 13.68
CA ILE A 347 -25.91 2.66 12.30
C ILE A 347 -24.48 2.12 12.24
N SER A 348 -24.31 0.93 11.68
CA SER A 348 -23.00 0.33 11.41
C SER A 348 -22.92 -0.20 9.98
N ILE A 349 -21.70 -0.47 9.51
CA ILE A 349 -21.48 -1.14 8.22
C ILE A 349 -21.22 -2.62 8.46
N THR A 350 -21.89 -3.49 7.71
CA THR A 350 -21.77 -4.95 7.79
C THR A 350 -21.58 -5.56 6.39
N GLY A 351 -21.23 -6.85 6.33
CA GLY A 351 -20.96 -7.58 5.08
C GLY A 351 -19.53 -7.37 4.58
N GLY A 352 -19.22 -6.16 4.13
CA GLY A 352 -17.88 -5.72 3.74
C GLY A 352 -17.04 -5.22 4.92
N ASP A 353 -15.87 -4.64 4.62
CA ASP A 353 -14.94 -4.16 5.65
C ASP A 353 -15.17 -2.68 5.98
N ALA A 354 -15.82 -2.43 7.11
CA ALA A 354 -16.14 -1.09 7.60
C ALA A 354 -14.90 -0.18 7.74
N ARG A 355 -13.69 -0.74 7.94
CA ARG A 355 -12.45 0.03 8.10
C ARG A 355 -12.07 0.83 6.86
N ASN A 356 -12.68 0.55 5.71
CA ASN A 356 -12.51 1.31 4.48
C ASN A 356 -13.37 2.58 4.42
N TYR A 357 -14.25 2.80 5.39
CA TYR A 357 -15.19 3.90 5.42
C TYR A 357 -15.05 4.74 6.69
N ALA A 358 -15.55 5.97 6.64
CA ALA A 358 -15.64 6.86 7.80
C ALA A 358 -16.98 7.63 7.75
N PHE A 359 -17.50 8.03 8.92
CA PHE A 359 -18.75 8.79 9.00
C PHE A 359 -18.51 10.29 9.22
N GLY A 360 -18.94 11.13 8.26
CA GLY A 360 -18.85 12.60 8.32
C GLY A 360 -17.44 13.19 8.14
N ALA A 361 -16.41 12.55 8.72
CA ALA A 361 -15.01 12.95 8.59
C ALA A 361 -14.08 11.73 8.64
N LEU A 362 -12.90 11.83 8.00
CA LEU A 362 -11.90 10.75 7.97
C LEU A 362 -11.44 10.28 9.37
N THR A 363 -11.53 11.16 10.37
CA THR A 363 -11.16 10.89 11.77
C THR A 363 -12.22 10.06 12.52
N ASN A 364 -13.37 9.81 11.92
CA ASN A 364 -14.49 9.06 12.51
C ASN A 364 -14.63 7.71 11.79
N PRO A 365 -13.79 6.71 12.09
CA PRO A 365 -13.84 5.39 11.46
C PRO A 365 -15.24 4.77 11.55
N ALA A 366 -15.73 4.20 10.45
CA ALA A 366 -17.08 3.65 10.41
C ALA A 366 -17.25 2.39 11.29
N GLU A 367 -16.15 1.70 11.62
CA GLU A 367 -16.14 0.60 12.61
C GLU A 367 -16.56 1.05 14.02
N SER A 368 -16.53 2.35 14.33
CA SER A 368 -17.07 2.92 15.58
C SER A 368 -18.60 3.10 15.56
N GLY A 369 -19.24 2.96 14.40
CA GLY A 369 -20.65 3.24 14.19
C GLY A 369 -20.99 4.73 14.13
N LEU A 370 -22.23 5.02 13.73
CA LEU A 370 -22.84 6.35 13.70
C LEU A 370 -24.09 6.36 14.57
N LYS A 371 -24.22 7.39 15.40
CA LYS A 371 -25.42 7.65 16.19
C LYS A 371 -26.18 8.86 15.65
N LEU A 372 -27.48 8.68 15.40
CA LEU A 372 -28.40 9.77 15.08
C LEU A 372 -29.53 9.81 16.12
N SER A 373 -30.17 10.95 16.28
CA SER A 373 -31.23 11.14 17.28
C SER A 373 -32.53 11.58 16.64
N ALA A 374 -33.64 11.04 17.14
CA ALA A 374 -34.99 11.41 16.78
C ALA A 374 -35.90 11.46 18.02
N THR A 375 -37.16 11.80 17.84
CA THR A 375 -38.19 11.77 18.89
C THR A 375 -39.49 11.15 18.41
N GLY A 376 -40.25 10.62 19.37
CA GLY A 376 -41.58 10.07 19.11
C GLY A 376 -42.29 9.60 20.38
N LYS A 377 -43.60 9.37 20.29
CA LYS A 377 -44.47 8.95 21.39
C LYS A 377 -44.73 7.45 21.31
N ILE A 378 -44.78 6.81 22.48
CA ILE A 378 -45.39 5.49 22.65
C ILE A 378 -46.77 5.74 23.26
N THR A 379 -47.84 5.54 22.49
CA THR A 379 -49.21 5.72 22.97
C THR A 379 -49.66 4.48 23.74
N PRO A 380 -50.36 4.63 24.89
CA PRO A 380 -50.94 3.49 25.59
C PRO A 380 -51.77 2.60 24.67
N LYS A 381 -51.72 1.29 24.92
CA LYS A 381 -52.58 0.34 24.24
C LYS A 381 -54.00 0.48 24.78
N ASP A 382 -54.98 0.63 23.89
CA ASP A 382 -56.38 0.59 24.27
C ASP A 382 -56.80 -0.85 24.61
N LEU A 383 -57.37 -1.03 25.80
CA LEU A 383 -57.86 -2.31 26.32
C LEU A 383 -59.39 -2.34 26.48
N SER A 384 -60.11 -1.31 26.03
CA SER A 384 -61.57 -1.19 26.20
C SER A 384 -62.36 -2.39 25.64
N GLY A 385 -61.90 -3.01 24.54
CA GLY A 385 -62.48 -4.21 23.93
C GLY A 385 -61.81 -5.53 24.31
N ALA A 386 -60.85 -5.49 25.23
CA ALA A 386 -59.97 -6.63 25.52
C ALA A 386 -60.50 -7.57 26.61
N PHE A 387 -61.69 -7.35 27.17
CA PHE A 387 -62.24 -8.25 28.19
C PHE A 387 -62.64 -9.61 27.59
N GLU A 388 -62.37 -10.67 28.35
CA GLU A 388 -62.93 -11.99 28.09
C GLU A 388 -64.43 -11.99 28.37
N LYS A 389 -65.15 -12.87 27.68
CA LYS A 389 -66.59 -13.04 27.92
C LYS A 389 -66.78 -13.67 29.31
N VAL A 390 -67.43 -12.94 30.20
CA VAL A 390 -67.85 -13.48 31.51
C VAL A 390 -69.17 -14.23 31.36
N THR A 391 -69.23 -15.45 31.88
CA THR A 391 -70.44 -16.27 31.91
C THR A 391 -70.69 -16.82 33.31
N LYS A 392 -71.95 -16.87 33.74
CA LYS A 392 -72.36 -17.49 35.01
C LYS A 392 -73.51 -18.47 34.79
N VAL A 393 -73.69 -19.38 35.74
CA VAL A 393 -74.94 -20.14 35.88
C VAL A 393 -75.97 -19.24 36.58
N TYR A 394 -77.25 -19.36 36.20
CA TYR A 394 -78.33 -18.61 36.83
C TYR A 394 -78.40 -18.90 38.34
N ASP A 395 -78.32 -17.85 39.15
CA ASP A 395 -78.36 -17.90 40.62
C ASP A 395 -79.30 -16.85 41.24
N GLY A 396 -80.06 -16.13 40.40
CA GLY A 396 -81.00 -15.08 40.82
C GLY A 396 -80.35 -13.74 41.19
N THR A 397 -79.03 -13.59 41.01
CA THR A 397 -78.27 -12.37 41.30
C THR A 397 -77.63 -11.78 40.05
N THR A 398 -77.37 -10.48 40.05
CA THR A 398 -76.66 -9.79 38.96
C THR A 398 -75.15 -9.67 39.21
N ASN A 399 -74.60 -10.30 40.27
CA ASN A 399 -73.21 -10.12 40.67
C ASN A 399 -72.21 -10.70 39.64
N VAL A 400 -71.13 -9.95 39.40
CA VAL A 400 -69.96 -10.38 38.61
C VAL A 400 -68.75 -10.50 39.54
N PRO A 401 -68.27 -11.71 39.87
CA PRO A 401 -67.08 -11.88 40.68
C PRO A 401 -65.84 -11.24 40.02
N ALA A 402 -65.06 -10.49 40.78
CA ALA A 402 -63.86 -9.82 40.27
C ALA A 402 -62.83 -10.80 39.67
N ALA A 403 -62.73 -12.00 40.23
CA ALA A 403 -61.82 -13.03 39.74
C ALA A 403 -62.20 -13.57 38.34
N ASP A 404 -63.44 -13.38 37.90
CA ASP A 404 -63.94 -13.84 36.61
C ASP A 404 -63.77 -12.77 35.52
N VAL A 405 -63.54 -11.51 35.89
CA VAL A 405 -63.23 -10.44 34.94
C VAL A 405 -61.76 -10.54 34.58
N LYS A 406 -61.48 -10.86 33.32
CA LYS A 406 -60.13 -11.02 32.81
C LYS A 406 -59.99 -10.31 31.47
N PHE A 407 -58.79 -9.86 31.17
CA PHE A 407 -58.44 -9.45 29.82
C PHE A 407 -57.98 -10.66 29.01
N LYS A 408 -58.32 -10.66 27.72
CA LYS A 408 -57.65 -11.47 26.70
C LYS A 408 -56.15 -11.21 26.77
N THR A 409 -55.36 -12.19 26.36
CA THR A 409 -53.90 -12.05 26.25
C THR A 409 -53.48 -11.99 24.77
N GLY A 410 -52.38 -11.30 24.48
CA GLY A 410 -51.80 -11.22 23.14
C GLY A 410 -52.16 -9.95 22.36
N ALA A 411 -52.32 -10.08 21.04
CA ALA A 411 -52.49 -8.94 20.13
C ALA A 411 -53.73 -8.09 20.45
N ASP A 412 -54.82 -8.71 20.88
CA ASP A 412 -56.10 -8.04 21.17
C ASP A 412 -56.33 -7.80 22.67
N GLY A 413 -55.28 -7.86 23.48
CA GLY A 413 -55.39 -7.62 24.91
C GLY A 413 -54.06 -7.36 25.60
N VAL A 414 -53.91 -7.89 26.81
CA VAL A 414 -52.72 -7.65 27.63
C VAL A 414 -51.54 -8.39 27.04
N ILE A 415 -50.43 -7.67 26.89
CA ILE A 415 -49.20 -8.22 26.32
C ILE A 415 -48.56 -9.15 27.34
N ALA A 416 -48.08 -10.31 26.87
CA ALA A 416 -47.48 -11.31 27.74
C ALA A 416 -46.33 -10.72 28.58
N GLY A 417 -46.36 -10.97 29.89
CA GLY A 417 -45.37 -10.47 30.85
C GLY A 417 -45.72 -9.12 31.48
N ASP A 418 -46.72 -8.41 30.98
CA ASP A 418 -47.21 -7.19 31.62
C ASP A 418 -48.28 -7.52 32.66
N ASN A 419 -48.23 -6.81 33.80
CA ASN A 419 -49.20 -6.94 34.88
C ASN A 419 -50.15 -5.75 34.86
N ILE A 420 -51.46 -6.04 34.76
CA ILE A 420 -52.52 -5.03 34.84
C ILE A 420 -53.28 -5.25 36.14
N THR A 421 -53.47 -4.17 36.90
CA THR A 421 -54.42 -4.11 38.00
C THR A 421 -55.57 -3.19 37.60
N PHE A 422 -56.80 -3.64 37.84
CA PHE A 422 -58.00 -2.85 37.58
C PHE A 422 -59.05 -3.11 38.65
N THR A 423 -59.99 -2.19 38.77
CA THR A 423 -61.21 -2.36 39.57
C THR A 423 -62.41 -2.29 38.65
N HIS A 424 -63.48 -3.00 39.01
CA HIS A 424 -64.67 -3.15 38.19
C HIS A 424 -65.91 -2.97 39.09
N SER A 425 -67.01 -2.50 38.51
CA SER A 425 -68.29 -2.28 39.21
C SER A 425 -69.50 -2.82 38.43
N GLU A 426 -69.21 -3.64 37.42
CA GLU A 426 -70.17 -4.20 36.48
C GLU A 426 -71.05 -5.26 37.11
N ALA A 427 -72.28 -5.34 36.62
CA ALA A 427 -73.28 -6.33 36.99
C ALA A 427 -73.97 -6.89 35.73
N PHE A 428 -74.49 -8.12 35.79
CA PHE A 428 -75.33 -8.67 34.72
C PHE A 428 -76.60 -7.82 34.58
N GLN A 429 -77.02 -7.54 33.34
CA GLN A 429 -78.20 -6.72 33.06
C GLN A 429 -79.53 -7.44 33.35
N SER A 430 -79.50 -8.76 33.52
CA SER A 430 -80.63 -9.58 33.94
C SER A 430 -80.21 -10.49 35.09
N LYS A 431 -81.18 -10.86 35.93
CA LYS A 431 -80.99 -11.85 37.01
C LYS A 431 -80.88 -13.26 36.46
#